data_AF-A0A962EDG8-F1
#
_entry.id   AF-A0A962EDG8-F1
#
_cell.length_a   1.000
_cell.length_b   1.000
_cell.length_c   1.000
_cell.angle_alpha   90.00
_cell.angle_beta   90.00
_cell.angle_gamma   90.00
#
_symmetry.space_group_name_H-M   'P 1'
#
loop_
_entity.id
_entity.type
_entity.pdbx_description
1 polymer ?
#
loop_
_entity_poly.entity_id
_entity_poly.type
_entity_poly.pdbx_seq_one_letter_code
_entity_poly.pdbx_strand_id
1 'polypeptide(L)' 'MATKKLYKIVFHNQGKVYELYARSVSSSELWGFTCVSELEFGSREGVLV' A
#
# COMPACT_ATOMS: atom_id res chain seq x y z
N MET A 1 -14.47 -17.49 -10.15
CA MET A 1 -14.21 -16.54 -9.05
C MET A 1 -12.90 -15.83 -9.34
N ALA A 2 -12.92 -14.52 -9.57
CA ALA A 2 -11.70 -13.78 -9.92
C ALA A 2 -10.82 -13.60 -8.67
N THR A 3 -9.56 -13.99 -8.76
CA THR A 3 -8.54 -13.73 -7.74
C THR A 3 -8.31 -12.22 -7.65
N LYS A 4 -8.77 -11.60 -6.56
CA LYS A 4 -8.47 -10.18 -6.30
C LYS A 4 -6.96 -10.03 -6.13
N LYS A 5 -6.33 -9.18 -6.93
CA LYS A 5 -4.91 -8.86 -6.81
C LYS A 5 -4.63 -8.26 -5.43
N LEU A 6 -3.52 -8.65 -4.84
CA LEU A 6 -3.00 -8.06 -3.60
C LEU A 6 -1.60 -7.53 -3.92
N TYR A 7 -1.43 -6.24 -3.72
CA TYR A 7 -0.18 -5.54 -3.96
C TYR A 7 0.55 -5.36 -2.64
N LYS A 8 1.84 -5.68 -2.61
CA LYS A 8 2.75 -5.27 -1.53
C LYS A 8 3.40 -3.96 -1.94
N ILE A 9 3.16 -2.91 -1.16
CA ILE A 9 3.77 -1.59 -1.35
C ILE A 9 4.81 -1.39 -0.25
N VAL A 10 6.02 -1.04 -0.67
CA VAL A 10 7.16 -0.77 0.22
C VAL A 10 7.66 0.63 -0.07
N PHE A 11 7.80 1.46 0.97
CA PHE A 11 8.35 2.80 0.83
C PHE A 11 9.32 3.12 1.97
N HIS A 12 10.31 3.94 1.64
CA HIS A 12 11.31 4.42 2.58
C HIS A 12 10.92 5.80 3.09
N ASN A 13 10.92 5.99 4.41
CA ASN A 13 10.68 7.28 5.04
C ASN A 13 11.66 7.47 6.21
N GLN A 14 12.57 8.45 6.08
CA GLN A 14 13.54 8.83 7.11
C GLN A 14 14.34 7.65 7.69
N GLY A 15 14.87 6.79 6.82
CA GLY A 15 15.65 5.62 7.22
C GLY A 15 14.82 4.44 7.74
N LYS A 16 13.49 4.57 7.81
CA LYS A 16 12.58 3.47 8.11
C LYS A 16 11.96 2.93 6.83
N VAL A 17 11.72 1.62 6.80
CA VAL A 17 11.01 0.94 5.71
C VAL A 17 9.60 0.63 6.19
N TYR A 18 8.62 1.04 5.41
CA TYR A 18 7.22 0.77 5.67
C TYR A 18 6.69 -0.19 4.63
N GLU A 19 5.94 -1.18 5.09
CA GLU A 19 5.29 -2.18 4.24
C GLU A 19 3.77 -2.11 4.44
N LEU A 20 3.03 -2.06 3.35
CA LEU A 20 1.57 -2.10 3.37
C LEU A 20 1.03 -2.96 2.24
N TYR A 21 -0.19 -3.47 2.43
CA TYR A 21 -0.88 -4.29 1.45
C TYR A 21 -2.16 -3.60 0.99
N ALA A 22 -2.45 -3.66 -0.30
CA ALA A 22 -3.63 -3.05 -0.88
C ALA A 22 -4.22 -3.90 -2.01
N ARG A 23 -5.52 -3.78 -2.25
CA ARG A 23 -6.19 -4.47 -3.38
C ARG A 23 -6.26 -3.63 -4.64
N SER A 24 -6.11 -2.30 -4.53
CA SER A 24 -6.20 -1.39 -5.66
C SER A 24 -5.07 -0.36 -5.65
N VAL A 25 -4.43 -0.21 -6.81
CA VAL A 25 -3.35 0.75 -7.06
C VAL A 25 -3.61 1.37 -8.43
N SER A 26 -3.70 2.70 -8.50
CA SER A 26 -3.98 3.43 -9.74
C SER A 26 -3.13 4.70 -9.85
N SER A 27 -2.99 5.23 -11.07
CA SER A 27 -2.37 6.54 -11.27
C SER A 27 -3.27 7.64 -10.71
N SER A 28 -2.68 8.58 -9.99
CA SER A 28 -3.35 9.80 -9.56
C SER A 28 -3.57 10.76 -10.74
N GLU A 29 -4.48 11.73 -10.57
CA GLU A 29 -4.61 12.91 -11.42
C GLU A 29 -3.40 13.87 -11.24
N LEU A 30 -2.75 13.82 -10.07
CA LEU A 30 -1.51 14.54 -9.81
C LEU A 30 -0.34 13.75 -10.40
N TRP A 31 0.39 14.40 -11.30
CA TRP A 31 1.57 13.81 -11.92
C TRP A 31 2.62 13.43 -10.86
N GLY A 32 3.16 12.21 -10.99
CA GLY A 32 4.14 11.66 -10.05
C GLY A 32 3.53 10.99 -8.80
N PHE A 33 2.20 10.96 -8.67
CA PHE A 33 1.52 10.31 -7.54
C PHE A 33 0.78 9.04 -7.96
N THR A 34 0.73 8.09 -7.03
CA THR A 34 -0.06 6.85 -7.15
C THR A 34 -1.10 6.85 -6.04
N CYS A 35 -2.34 6.51 -6.39
CA CYS A 35 -3.43 6.34 -5.45
C CYS A 35 -3.52 4.87 -5.04
N VAL A 36 -3.48 4.61 -3.74
CA VAL A 36 -3.57 3.25 -3.18
C VAL A 36 -4.86 3.19 -2.35
N SER A 37 -5.69 2.21 -2.66
CA SER A 37 -7.03 2.05 -2.07
C SER A 37 -7.28 0.60 -1.67
N GLU A 38 -8.28 0.38 -0.82
CA GLU A 38 -8.58 -0.94 -0.23
C GLU A 38 -7.36 -1.52 0.49
N LEU A 39 -6.83 -0.73 1.44
CA LEU A 39 -5.74 -1.15 2.32
C LEU A 39 -6.17 -2.34 3.16
N GLU A 40 -5.35 -3.38 3.20
CA GLU A 40 -5.56 -4.59 3.99
C GLU A 40 -4.51 -4.61 5.11
N PHE A 41 -4.95 -4.38 6.34
CA PHE A 41 -4.07 -4.40 7.50
C PHE A 41 -4.00 -5.82 8.06
N GLY A 42 -2.81 -6.42 8.01
CA GLY A 42 -2.52 -7.66 8.72
C GLY A 42 -2.45 -7.40 10.22
N SER A 43 -3.06 -8.26 11.04
CA SER A 43 -3.08 -8.16 12.52
C SER A 43 -1.71 -8.37 13.19
N ARG A 44 -0.61 -8.33 12.44
CA ARG A 44 0.72 -8.66 12.96
C ARG A 44 1.79 -7.70 12.44
N GLU A 45 2.11 -6.80 13.36
CA GLU A 45 3.39 -6.11 13.54
C GLU A 45 3.66 -4.90 12.63
N GLY A 46 3.84 -3.74 13.27
CA GLY A 46 4.50 -2.58 12.67
C GLY A 46 3.68 -1.31 12.57
N VAL A 47 3.18 -0.83 13.71
CA VAL A 47 2.86 0.59 14.02
C VAL A 47 2.07 1.40 12.97
N LEU A 48 0.77 1.56 13.23
CA LEU A 48 0.04 2.78 12.85
C LEU A 48 0.39 3.90 13.85
N VAL A 49 1.15 4.91 13.42
CA VAL A 49 1.12 6.29 13.97
C VAL A 49 1.30 7.26 12.82
#